data_AF-A0ABD1KV29-F1
#
_entry.id   AF-A0ABD1KV29-F1
#
_cell.length_a   1.000
_cell.length_b   1.000
_cell.length_c   1.000
_cell.angle_alpha   90.00
_cell.angle_beta   90.00
_cell.angle_gamma   90.00
#
_symmetry.space_group_name_H-M   'P 1'
#
loop_
_entity.id
_entity.type
_entity.pdbx_description
1 polymer ?
#
loop_
_entity_poly.entity_id
_entity_poly.type
_entity_poly.pdbx_seq_one_letter_code
_entity_poly.pdbx_strand_id
1 'polypeptide(L)'
;MIFRIPSPIFFANIEFFRNKLTEAVGFNPLRVLRKRNKALRKIRKMLGAGMLQVTKRGVLPTGDSSANDSEDEDKMEDLDLPSDYSNLPVQVNWNSQLPANICVPRVPIHSLILDFAAVSFLDMSAMKGLKAALKEFIRVDVEVYIVSCDENILDKLCSCKFFDDEIRTSMFFLTIHDAMTYVQRKHPQEDTPYKDQRRKTPTNTKVAENSFASVMISQF
;
A
#
# COMPACT_ATOMS: atom_id res chain seq x y z
N MET A 1 -5.13 -2.87 3.77
CA MET A 1 -6.42 -2.16 3.78
C MET A 1 -7.44 -2.97 2.97
N ILE A 2 -8.69 -3.04 3.42
CA ILE A 2 -9.79 -3.68 2.68
C ILE A 2 -10.77 -2.59 2.27
N PHE A 3 -11.17 -2.55 1.01
CA PHE A 3 -12.15 -1.61 0.47
C PHE A 3 -13.26 -2.38 -0.25
N ARG A 4 -14.49 -2.27 0.26
CA ARG A 4 -15.66 -2.94 -0.32
C ARG A 4 -16.34 -2.05 -1.34
N ILE A 5 -16.57 -2.60 -2.53
CA ILE A 5 -17.26 -1.92 -3.61
C ILE A 5 -18.74 -2.29 -3.53
N PRO A 6 -19.65 -1.33 -3.23
CA PRO A 6 -21.03 -1.65 -2.92
C PRO A 6 -21.96 -1.65 -4.15
N SER A 7 -21.43 -1.61 -5.37
CA SER A 7 -22.24 -1.47 -6.59
C SER A 7 -21.52 -1.99 -7.83
N PRO A 8 -22.25 -2.24 -8.93
CA PRO A 8 -21.66 -2.39 -10.26
C PRO A 8 -20.82 -1.17 -10.65
N ILE A 9 -19.85 -1.35 -11.55
CA ILE A 9 -19.01 -0.25 -12.05
C ILE A 9 -19.19 -0.13 -13.56
N PHE A 10 -19.49 1.05 -14.03
CA PHE A 10 -19.78 1.35 -15.43
C PHE A 10 -19.33 2.79 -15.74
N PHE A 11 -19.45 3.20 -17.01
CA PHE A 11 -18.90 4.47 -17.49
C PHE A 11 -19.33 5.69 -16.66
N ALA A 12 -20.54 5.69 -16.10
CA ALA A 12 -21.08 6.85 -15.39
C ALA A 12 -20.55 6.98 -13.94
N ASN A 13 -20.08 5.89 -13.32
CA ASN A 13 -19.66 5.91 -11.91
C ASN A 13 -18.19 5.52 -11.68
N ILE A 14 -17.45 5.15 -12.72
CA ILE A 14 -16.03 4.75 -12.57
C ILE A 14 -15.17 5.84 -11.92
N GLU A 15 -15.40 7.10 -12.28
CA GLU A 15 -14.63 8.21 -11.67
C GLU A 15 -15.04 8.45 -10.22
N PHE A 16 -16.33 8.28 -9.90
CA PHE A 16 -16.81 8.33 -8.52
C PHE A 16 -16.16 7.22 -7.67
N PHE A 17 -16.07 5.99 -8.20
CA PHE A 17 -15.35 4.89 -7.55
C PHE A 17 -13.88 5.25 -7.28
N ARG A 18 -13.15 5.78 -8.27
CA ARG A 18 -11.74 6.17 -8.12
C ARG A 18 -11.53 7.24 -7.04
N ASN A 19 -12.43 8.22 -7.00
CA ASN A 19 -12.43 9.26 -5.97
C ASN A 19 -12.69 8.68 -4.58
N LYS A 20 -13.68 7.81 -4.43
CA LYS A 20 -13.97 7.14 -3.15
C LYS A 20 -12.85 6.25 -2.67
N LEU A 21 -12.18 5.55 -3.59
CA LEU A 21 -11.02 4.75 -3.25
C LEU A 21 -9.86 5.64 -2.77
N THR A 22 -9.61 6.75 -3.46
CA THR A 22 -8.59 7.76 -3.07
C THR A 22 -8.87 8.37 -1.70
N GLU A 23 -10.13 8.74 -1.44
CA GLU A 23 -10.57 9.25 -0.13
C GLU A 23 -10.33 8.22 0.98
N ALA A 24 -10.68 6.96 0.74
CA ALA A 24 -10.56 5.90 1.74
C ALA A 24 -9.11 5.53 2.07
N VAL A 25 -8.21 5.51 1.08
CA VAL A 25 -6.78 5.23 1.31
C VAL A 25 -6.03 6.44 1.88
N GLY A 26 -6.59 7.65 1.75
CA GLY A 26 -6.04 8.89 2.29
C GLY A 26 -4.92 9.54 1.46
N PHE A 27 -4.67 9.04 0.25
CA PHE A 27 -3.69 9.61 -0.69
C PHE A 27 -4.08 9.31 -2.13
N ASN A 28 -3.66 10.17 -3.06
CA ASN A 28 -3.86 9.95 -4.49
C ASN A 28 -2.61 9.26 -5.09
N PRO A 29 -2.71 8.00 -5.54
CA PRO A 29 -1.56 7.23 -6.03
C PRO A 29 -0.90 7.88 -7.25
N LEU A 30 -1.69 8.42 -8.19
CA LEU A 30 -1.16 9.12 -9.36
C LEU A 30 -0.33 10.36 -8.97
N ARG A 31 -0.78 11.15 -8.00
CA ARG A 31 -0.02 12.30 -7.47
C ARG A 31 1.28 11.87 -6.79
N VAL A 32 1.26 10.74 -6.09
CA VAL A 32 2.47 10.16 -5.49
C VAL A 32 3.45 9.74 -6.59
N LEU A 33 2.97 8.99 -7.58
CA LEU A 33 3.77 8.53 -8.72
C LEU A 33 4.44 9.70 -9.45
N ARG A 34 3.68 10.74 -9.81
CA ARG A 34 4.20 11.94 -10.46
C ARG A 34 5.31 12.61 -9.66
N LYS A 35 5.13 12.74 -8.34
CA LYS A 35 6.16 13.32 -7.44
C LYS A 35 7.40 12.43 -7.33
N ARG A 36 7.24 11.11 -7.25
CA ARG A 36 8.36 10.14 -7.25
C ARG A 36 9.12 10.20 -8.57
N ASN A 37 8.43 10.21 -9.71
CA ASN A 37 9.05 10.32 -11.03
C ASN A 37 9.81 11.64 -11.21
N LYS A 38 9.25 12.77 -10.76
CA LYS A 38 9.97 14.06 -10.74
C LYS A 38 11.22 14.01 -9.86
N ALA A 39 11.12 13.40 -8.67
CA ALA A 39 12.26 13.20 -7.79
C ALA A 39 13.34 12.31 -8.42
N LEU A 40 12.96 11.21 -9.09
CA LEU A 40 13.89 10.33 -9.80
C LEU A 40 14.67 11.07 -10.88
N ARG A 41 13.99 11.92 -11.67
CA ARG A 41 14.65 12.76 -12.68
C ARG A 41 15.68 13.70 -12.05
N LYS A 42 15.34 14.37 -10.94
CA LYS A 42 16.27 15.25 -10.22
C LYS A 42 17.47 14.47 -9.67
N ILE A 43 17.26 13.30 -9.09
CA ILE A 43 18.32 12.41 -8.61
C ILE A 43 19.25 11.99 -9.76
N ARG A 44 18.69 11.59 -10.91
CA ARG A 44 19.46 11.23 -12.12
C ARG A 44 20.32 12.39 -12.61
N LYS A 45 19.76 13.61 -12.70
CA LYS A 45 20.48 14.82 -13.12
C LYS A 45 21.66 15.11 -12.19
N MET A 46 21.45 15.04 -10.88
CA MET A 46 22.50 15.26 -9.88
C MET A 46 23.58 14.17 -9.88
N LEU A 47 23.22 12.91 -10.13
CA LEU A 47 24.17 11.81 -10.30
C LEU A 47 25.05 12.01 -11.54
N GLY A 48 24.44 12.35 -12.67
CA GLY A 48 25.18 12.66 -13.91
C GLY A 48 26.10 13.86 -13.78
N ALA A 49 25.74 14.85 -12.96
CA ALA A 49 26.55 16.02 -12.66
C ALA A 49 27.64 15.77 -11.59
N GLY A 50 27.72 14.57 -11.00
CA GLY A 50 28.69 14.24 -9.94
C GLY A 50 28.40 14.88 -8.58
N MET A 51 27.22 15.47 -8.38
CA MET A 51 26.82 16.14 -7.13
C MET A 51 26.37 15.17 -6.04
N LEU A 52 26.05 13.93 -6.41
CA LEU A 52 25.64 12.87 -5.52
C LEU A 52 26.58 11.68 -5.65
N GLN A 53 27.06 11.19 -4.52
CA GLN A 53 27.74 9.90 -4.47
C GLN A 53 26.80 8.82 -3.97
N VAL A 54 26.80 7.71 -4.71
CA VAL A 54 26.01 6.53 -4.39
C VAL A 54 26.86 5.65 -3.49
N THR A 55 26.39 5.47 -2.26
CA THR A 55 27.01 4.56 -1.31
C THR A 55 26.14 3.34 -1.11
N LYS A 56 26.70 2.27 -0.54
CA LYS A 56 25.95 1.05 -0.17
C LYS A 56 24.80 1.30 0.82
N ARG A 57 24.72 2.49 1.45
CA ARG A 57 23.68 2.87 2.42
C ARG A 57 22.67 3.90 1.87
N GLY A 58 22.79 4.32 0.62
CA GLY A 58 21.94 5.34 0.01
C GLY A 58 22.71 6.43 -0.70
N VAL A 59 22.01 7.51 -1.05
CA VAL A 59 22.53 8.61 -1.86
C VAL A 59 22.88 9.79 -0.96
N LEU A 60 24.15 10.20 -0.91
CA LEU A 60 24.64 11.27 -0.05
C LEU A 60 25.06 12.52 -0.87
N PRO A 61 24.71 13.74 -0.40
CA PRO A 61 25.20 14.99 -0.99
C PRO A 61 26.72 15.08 -0.89
N THR A 62 27.37 15.43 -2.00
CA THR A 62 28.81 15.70 -2.04
C THR A 62 29.01 17.19 -2.26
N GLY A 63 28.98 17.97 -1.17
CA GLY A 63 29.21 19.42 -1.18
C GLY A 63 27.95 20.29 -1.03
N ASP A 64 28.16 21.51 -0.54
CA ASP A 64 27.13 22.52 -0.30
C ASP A 64 26.91 23.34 -1.58
N SER A 65 25.74 23.19 -2.21
CA SER A 65 25.34 24.00 -3.37
C SER A 65 23.83 23.98 -3.54
N SER A 66 23.25 25.19 -3.60
CA SER A 66 21.84 25.44 -3.87
C SER A 66 21.41 24.83 -5.19
N ALA A 67 20.48 23.87 -5.14
CA ALA A 67 19.88 23.29 -6.33
C ALA A 67 19.02 24.36 -7.03
N ASN A 68 19.51 24.89 -8.15
CA ASN A 68 18.68 25.68 -9.05
C ASN A 68 17.50 24.82 -9.52
N ASP A 69 16.29 25.25 -9.17
CA ASP A 69 15.06 24.72 -9.78
C ASP A 69 15.02 25.27 -11.21
N SER A 70 15.71 24.60 -12.14
CA SER A 70 15.38 24.72 -13.55
C SER A 70 14.04 24.03 -13.75
N GLU A 71 13.00 24.81 -14.02
CA GLU A 71 11.73 24.30 -14.54
C GLU A 71 12.00 23.70 -15.92
N ASP A 72 12.44 22.44 -15.95
CA ASP A 72 12.50 21.65 -17.17
C ASP A 72 11.05 21.56 -17.71
N GLU A 73 10.81 21.95 -18.96
CA GLU A 73 9.55 21.78 -19.68
C GLU A 73 9.28 20.29 -19.93
N ASP A 74 8.99 19.58 -18.85
CA ASP A 74 8.73 18.15 -18.88
C ASP A 74 7.33 17.89 -19.44
N LYS A 75 7.22 17.02 -20.45
CA LYS A 75 5.93 16.47 -20.87
C LYS A 75 5.26 15.80 -19.66
N MET A 76 4.19 16.43 -19.17
CA MET A 76 3.45 16.01 -17.98
C MET A 76 2.95 14.56 -18.05
N GLU A 77 2.67 14.08 -19.27
CA GLU A 77 2.15 12.74 -19.55
C GLU A 77 3.16 11.63 -19.24
N ASP A 78 4.46 11.90 -19.38
CA ASP A 78 5.52 10.90 -19.10
C ASP A 78 5.65 10.61 -17.60
N LEU A 79 5.11 11.47 -16.73
CA LEU A 79 5.14 11.26 -15.28
C LEU A 79 4.11 10.22 -14.81
N ASP A 80 3.16 9.84 -15.66
CA ASP A 80 2.13 8.84 -15.34
C ASP A 80 2.59 7.41 -15.68
N LEU A 81 3.68 7.29 -16.43
CA LEU A 81 4.30 6.01 -16.77
C LEU A 81 4.95 5.35 -15.54
N PRO A 82 5.15 4.01 -15.57
CA PRO A 82 5.88 3.31 -14.52
C PRO A 82 7.22 3.99 -14.23
N SER A 83 7.61 4.03 -12.96
CA SER A 83 8.92 4.56 -12.57
C SER A 83 10.02 3.76 -13.23
N ASP A 84 10.74 4.40 -14.14
CA ASP A 84 11.93 3.84 -14.75
C ASP A 84 13.10 3.99 -13.78
N TYR A 85 13.67 2.87 -13.35
CA TYR A 85 14.88 2.80 -12.53
C TYR A 85 16.10 2.36 -13.33
N SER A 86 15.98 2.15 -14.65
CA SER A 86 17.13 1.78 -15.48
C SER A 86 18.23 2.83 -15.30
N ASN A 87 19.46 2.36 -15.06
CA ASN A 87 20.65 3.18 -14.78
C ASN A 87 20.73 3.85 -13.40
N LEU A 88 19.82 3.58 -12.46
CA LEU A 88 20.02 3.96 -11.06
C LEU A 88 20.75 2.84 -10.30
N PRO A 89 21.90 3.13 -9.66
CA PRO A 89 22.70 2.11 -8.99
C PRO A 89 22.10 1.58 -7.67
N VAL A 90 21.00 2.17 -7.17
CA VAL A 90 20.30 1.78 -5.94
C VAL A 90 18.78 1.99 -6.08
N GLN A 91 17.99 1.07 -5.50
CA GLN A 91 16.54 1.23 -5.35
C GLN A 91 16.24 2.36 -4.34
N VAL A 92 15.53 3.40 -4.78
CA VAL A 92 15.24 4.56 -3.94
C VAL A 92 14.24 4.17 -2.85
N ASN A 93 14.67 4.22 -1.58
CA ASN A 93 13.77 4.05 -0.45
C ASN A 93 12.97 5.35 -0.22
N TRP A 94 11.75 5.39 -0.75
CA TRP A 94 10.84 6.52 -0.63
C TRP A 94 10.38 6.85 0.80
N ASN A 95 10.61 5.94 1.76
CA ASN A 95 10.29 6.14 3.18
C ASN A 95 11.48 6.71 3.98
N SER A 96 12.68 6.77 3.38
CA SER A 96 13.90 7.30 4.01
C SER A 96 14.09 8.79 3.77
N GLN A 97 15.08 9.39 4.45
CA GLN A 97 15.52 10.76 4.13
C GLN A 97 16.19 10.76 2.76
N LEU A 98 15.65 11.54 1.83
CA LEU A 98 16.20 11.73 0.49
C LEU A 98 17.15 12.95 0.47
N PRO A 99 18.17 12.95 -0.39
CA PRO A 99 19.12 14.06 -0.48
C PRO A 99 18.46 15.36 -0.98
N ALA A 100 19.12 16.49 -0.70
CA ALA A 100 18.83 17.81 -1.27
C ALA A 100 17.36 18.29 -1.13
N ASN A 101 16.77 18.13 0.07
CA ASN A 101 15.39 18.54 0.39
C ASN A 101 14.31 17.95 -0.54
N ILE A 102 14.59 16.84 -1.23
CA ILE A 102 13.58 16.14 -2.02
C ILE A 102 12.53 15.54 -1.07
N CYS A 103 11.29 16.02 -1.17
CA CYS A 103 10.17 15.48 -0.41
C CYS A 103 9.14 14.85 -1.36
N VAL A 104 8.92 13.55 -1.21
CA VAL A 104 7.81 12.84 -1.86
C VAL A 104 6.77 12.42 -0.81
N PRO A 105 5.49 12.30 -1.16
CA PRO A 105 4.49 11.84 -0.21
C PRO A 105 4.75 10.37 0.13
N ARG A 106 4.62 10.04 1.42
CA ARG A 106 4.70 8.66 1.90
C ARG A 106 3.39 7.92 1.63
N VAL A 107 3.51 6.61 1.43
CA VAL A 107 2.38 5.72 1.22
C VAL A 107 2.18 4.91 2.51
N PRO A 108 1.06 5.07 3.22
CA PRO A 108 0.85 4.49 4.55
C PRO A 108 0.38 3.03 4.55
N ILE A 109 0.12 2.44 3.38
CA ILE A 109 -0.37 1.06 3.24
C ILE A 109 0.57 0.26 2.34
N HIS A 110 0.76 -1.02 2.66
CA HIS A 110 1.51 -1.96 1.82
C HIS A 110 0.62 -2.75 0.87
N SER A 111 -0.64 -3.01 1.25
CA SER A 111 -1.58 -3.82 0.48
C SER A 111 -3.01 -3.27 0.51
N LEU A 112 -3.69 -3.37 -0.63
CA LEU A 112 -5.08 -3.00 -0.86
C LEU A 112 -5.86 -4.21 -1.37
N ILE A 113 -6.90 -4.60 -0.65
CA ILE A 113 -7.82 -5.67 -1.04
C ILE A 113 -9.14 -5.02 -1.45
N LEU A 114 -9.55 -5.23 -2.70
CA LEU A 114 -10.81 -4.76 -3.25
C LEU A 114 -11.83 -5.90 -3.23
N ASP A 115 -12.90 -5.72 -2.46
CA ASP A 115 -14.00 -6.68 -2.37
C ASP A 115 -15.05 -6.39 -3.45
N PHE A 116 -15.15 -7.34 -4.39
CA PHE A 116 -15.99 -7.29 -5.59
C PHE A 116 -17.35 -7.99 -5.40
N ALA A 117 -17.71 -8.41 -4.17
CA ALA A 117 -18.92 -9.18 -3.92
C ALA A 117 -20.23 -8.54 -4.46
N ALA A 118 -20.31 -7.21 -4.56
CA ALA A 118 -21.46 -6.50 -5.12
C ALA A 118 -21.23 -5.95 -6.55
N VAL A 119 -20.09 -6.27 -7.18
CA VAL A 119 -19.77 -5.86 -8.56
C VAL A 119 -20.36 -6.88 -9.52
N SER A 120 -21.61 -6.67 -9.92
CA SER A 120 -22.32 -7.57 -10.85
C SER A 120 -22.23 -7.17 -12.32
N PHE A 121 -21.62 -6.02 -12.64
CA PHE A 121 -21.44 -5.57 -14.02
C PHE A 121 -20.21 -4.66 -14.16
N LEU A 122 -19.50 -4.82 -15.28
CA LEU A 122 -18.38 -4.00 -15.75
C LEU A 122 -18.50 -3.74 -17.26
N ASP A 123 -18.56 -2.49 -17.70
CA ASP A 123 -18.45 -2.15 -19.14
C ASP A 123 -17.00 -1.86 -19.57
N MET A 124 -16.78 -1.66 -20.88
CA MET A 124 -15.44 -1.42 -21.43
C MET A 124 -14.77 -0.16 -20.86
N SER A 125 -15.52 0.90 -20.58
CA SER A 125 -15.00 2.15 -20.05
C SER A 125 -14.61 1.99 -18.58
N ALA A 126 -15.46 1.32 -17.79
CA ALA A 126 -15.17 0.96 -16.41
C ALA A 126 -13.98 0.03 -16.29
N MET A 127 -13.85 -0.98 -17.16
CA MET A 127 -12.67 -1.86 -17.16
C MET A 127 -11.38 -1.07 -17.41
N LYS A 128 -11.38 -0.12 -18.36
CA LYS A 128 -10.22 0.76 -18.60
C LYS A 128 -9.90 1.63 -17.38
N GLY A 129 -10.91 2.27 -16.78
CA GLY A 129 -10.70 3.12 -15.61
C GLY A 129 -10.28 2.35 -14.36
N LEU A 130 -10.84 1.15 -14.15
CA LEU A 130 -10.44 0.25 -13.07
C LEU A 130 -8.99 -0.20 -13.29
N LYS A 131 -8.65 -0.65 -14.50
CA LYS A 131 -7.29 -1.05 -14.88
C LYS A 131 -6.28 0.07 -14.60
N ALA A 132 -6.61 1.30 -14.98
CA ALA A 132 -5.77 2.47 -14.69
C ALA A 132 -5.60 2.68 -13.18
N ALA A 133 -6.68 2.65 -12.40
CA ALA A 133 -6.63 2.81 -10.95
C ALA A 133 -5.76 1.74 -10.26
N LEU A 134 -5.90 0.45 -10.64
CA LEU A 134 -5.07 -0.62 -10.08
C LEU A 134 -3.59 -0.38 -10.38
N LYS A 135 -3.25 0.00 -11.62
CA LYS A 135 -1.86 0.29 -12.01
C LYS A 135 -1.27 1.46 -11.25
N GLU A 136 -2.03 2.51 -11.00
CA GLU A 136 -1.58 3.65 -10.19
C GLU A 136 -1.13 3.20 -8.80
N PHE A 137 -1.87 2.32 -8.14
CA PHE A 137 -1.50 1.75 -6.84
C PHE A 137 -0.26 0.83 -6.94
N ILE A 138 -0.22 -0.08 -7.91
CA ILE A 138 0.91 -0.99 -8.13
C ILE A 138 2.21 -0.20 -8.33
N ARG A 139 2.18 0.88 -9.12
CA ARG A 139 3.35 1.72 -9.44
C ARG A 139 3.86 2.55 -8.27
N VAL A 140 3.08 2.70 -7.19
CA VAL A 140 3.53 3.32 -5.95
C VAL A 140 3.84 2.29 -4.85
N ASP A 141 4.11 1.05 -5.27
CA ASP A 141 4.47 -0.10 -4.44
C ASP A 141 3.36 -0.55 -3.47
N VAL A 142 2.10 -0.33 -3.85
CA VAL A 142 0.95 -0.90 -3.14
C VAL A 142 0.51 -2.18 -3.85
N GLU A 143 0.55 -3.29 -3.15
CA GLU A 143 0.05 -4.56 -3.69
C GLU A 143 -1.47 -4.57 -3.71
N VAL A 144 -2.06 -4.85 -4.87
CA VAL A 144 -3.50 -4.86 -5.03
C VAL A 144 -4.01 -6.29 -5.22
N TYR A 145 -5.09 -6.63 -4.53
CA TYR A 145 -5.77 -7.91 -4.63
C TYR A 145 -7.27 -7.69 -4.83
N ILE A 146 -7.90 -8.56 -5.62
CA ILE A 146 -9.35 -8.56 -5.86
C ILE A 146 -9.93 -9.84 -5.27
N VAL A 147 -11.03 -9.73 -4.54
CA VAL A 147 -11.68 -10.86 -3.88
C VAL A 147 -13.15 -10.93 -4.22
N SER A 148 -13.73 -12.13 -4.16
CA SER A 148 -15.17 -12.34 -4.38
C SER A 148 -15.66 -11.80 -5.72
N CYS A 149 -14.83 -11.93 -6.75
CA CYS A 149 -15.19 -11.59 -8.13
C CYS A 149 -16.09 -12.68 -8.71
N ASP A 150 -17.24 -12.30 -9.24
CA ASP A 150 -18.15 -13.21 -9.96
C ASP A 150 -17.47 -13.84 -11.18
N GLU A 151 -17.79 -15.10 -11.49
CA GLU A 151 -17.20 -15.85 -12.60
C GLU A 151 -17.46 -15.19 -13.95
N ASN A 152 -18.67 -14.65 -14.18
CA ASN A 152 -19.00 -13.97 -15.44
C ASN A 152 -18.18 -12.68 -15.61
N ILE A 153 -17.92 -11.98 -14.49
CA ILE A 153 -17.05 -10.81 -14.49
C ILE A 153 -15.62 -11.23 -14.79
N LEU A 154 -15.12 -12.29 -14.17
CA LEU A 154 -13.78 -12.80 -14.40
C LEU A 154 -13.57 -13.20 -15.87
N ASP A 155 -14.50 -13.94 -16.46
CA ASP A 155 -14.49 -14.32 -17.88
C ASP A 155 -14.48 -13.10 -18.81
N LYS A 156 -15.24 -12.06 -18.45
CA LYS A 156 -15.25 -10.79 -19.17
C LYS A 156 -13.89 -10.10 -19.08
N LEU A 157 -13.26 -10.07 -17.90
CA LEU A 157 -11.91 -9.51 -17.73
C LEU A 157 -10.88 -10.25 -18.60
N CYS A 158 -10.95 -11.60 -18.64
CA CYS A 158 -10.12 -12.43 -19.51
C CYS A 158 -10.30 -12.07 -20.99
N SER A 159 -11.56 -12.00 -21.44
CA SER A 159 -11.91 -11.74 -22.84
C SER A 159 -11.56 -10.32 -23.30
N CYS A 160 -11.55 -9.35 -22.39
CA CYS A 160 -11.31 -7.94 -22.68
C CYS A 160 -9.85 -7.49 -22.53
N LYS A 161 -8.89 -8.42 -22.44
CA LYS A 161 -7.45 -8.11 -22.25
C LYS A 161 -7.20 -7.21 -21.04
N PHE A 162 -7.95 -7.45 -19.96
CA PHE A 162 -7.79 -6.73 -18.71
C PHE A 162 -6.41 -7.02 -18.09
N PHE A 163 -5.98 -8.27 -18.16
CA PHE A 163 -4.69 -8.73 -17.65
C PHE A 163 -3.52 -8.33 -18.56
N ASP A 164 -2.37 -8.03 -17.95
CA ASP A 164 -1.09 -7.75 -18.60
C ASP A 164 0.09 -7.99 -17.62
N ASP A 165 1.27 -7.47 -17.94
CA ASP A 165 2.48 -7.67 -17.14
C ASP A 165 2.38 -7.10 -15.71
N GLU A 166 1.59 -6.03 -15.51
CA GLU A 166 1.37 -5.41 -14.20
C GLU A 166 0.15 -6.04 -13.50
N ILE A 167 -0.96 -6.23 -14.23
CA ILE A 167 -2.20 -6.80 -13.68
C ILE A 167 -2.30 -8.28 -14.04
N ARG A 168 -1.96 -9.12 -13.06
CA ARG A 168 -1.88 -10.57 -13.23
C ARG A 168 -3.07 -11.28 -12.58
N THR A 169 -3.42 -12.45 -13.08
CA THR A 169 -4.49 -13.29 -12.52
C THR A 169 -4.22 -13.72 -11.08
N SER A 170 -2.96 -13.78 -10.65
CA SER A 170 -2.55 -14.08 -9.27
C SER A 170 -2.96 -13.02 -8.25
N MET A 171 -3.53 -11.89 -8.69
CA MET A 171 -4.11 -10.87 -7.81
C MET A 171 -5.52 -11.26 -7.30
N PHE A 172 -6.16 -12.27 -7.89
CA PHE A 172 -7.53 -12.65 -7.60
C PHE A 172 -7.58 -13.80 -6.59
N PHE A 173 -8.43 -13.65 -5.57
CA PHE A 173 -8.71 -14.69 -4.58
C PHE A 173 -10.22 -14.92 -4.47
N LEU A 174 -10.62 -16.12 -4.07
CA LEU A 174 -12.03 -16.45 -3.86
C LEU A 174 -12.61 -15.67 -2.66
N THR A 175 -11.86 -15.63 -1.56
CA THR A 175 -12.32 -15.04 -0.30
C THR A 175 -11.38 -13.95 0.22
N ILE A 176 -11.93 -13.03 1.01
CA ILE A 176 -11.13 -12.05 1.78
C ILE A 176 -10.12 -12.76 2.68
N HIS A 177 -10.50 -13.88 3.29
CA HIS A 177 -9.65 -14.63 4.22
C HIS A 177 -8.38 -15.14 3.53
N ASP A 178 -8.50 -15.71 2.33
CA ASP A 178 -7.36 -16.24 1.59
C ASP A 178 -6.39 -15.12 1.19
N ALA A 179 -6.93 -13.99 0.71
CA ALA A 179 -6.13 -12.81 0.40
C ALA A 179 -5.42 -12.25 1.64
N MET A 180 -6.12 -12.13 2.77
CA MET A 180 -5.54 -11.65 4.04
C MET A 180 -4.42 -12.57 4.53
N THR A 181 -4.64 -13.88 4.48
CA THR A 181 -3.64 -14.87 4.87
C THR A 181 -2.41 -14.80 3.95
N TYR A 182 -2.61 -14.63 2.64
CA TYR A 182 -1.53 -14.41 1.69
C TYR A 182 -0.72 -13.14 2.01
N VAL A 183 -1.40 -12.02 2.26
CA VAL A 183 -0.79 -10.75 2.64
C VAL A 183 0.04 -10.89 3.92
N GLN A 184 -0.50 -11.52 4.96
CA GLN A 184 0.19 -11.69 6.24
C GLN A 184 1.45 -12.55 6.13
N ARG A 185 1.45 -13.58 5.26
CA ARG A 185 2.65 -14.38 4.99
C ARG A 185 3.72 -13.58 4.25
N LYS A 186 3.32 -12.68 3.35
CA LYS A 186 4.22 -11.85 2.55
C LYS A 186 4.79 -10.67 3.34
N HIS A 187 3.98 -10.10 4.21
CA HIS A 187 4.34 -9.03 5.15
C HIS A 187 4.04 -9.51 6.57
N PRO A 188 4.93 -10.32 7.18
CA PRO A 188 4.79 -10.69 8.57
C PRO A 188 4.64 -9.43 9.42
N GLN A 189 3.59 -9.36 10.23
CA GLN A 189 3.46 -8.28 11.20
C GLN A 189 4.67 -8.38 12.15
N GLU A 190 5.36 -7.27 12.39
CA GLU A 190 6.17 -7.17 13.60
C GLU A 190 5.18 -7.10 14.77
N ASP A 191 4.92 -8.25 15.39
CA ASP A 191 4.05 -8.34 16.57
C ASP A 191 4.66 -7.50 17.70
N THR A 192 4.16 -6.27 17.87
CA THR A 192 4.39 -5.54 19.11
C THR A 192 3.51 -6.17 20.19
N PRO A 193 4.06 -6.61 21.34
CA PRO A 193 3.29 -7.29 22.35
C PRO A 193 2.22 -6.35 22.91
N TYR A 194 0.96 -6.69 22.67
CA TYR A 194 -0.21 -6.04 23.24
C TYR A 194 -0.14 -6.11 24.78
N LYS A 195 0.10 -4.97 25.44
CA LYS A 195 -0.04 -4.85 26.89
C LYS A 195 -1.53 -4.74 27.22
N ASP A 196 -2.14 -5.86 27.60
CA ASP A 196 -3.47 -5.87 28.20
C ASP A 196 -3.42 -5.16 29.57
N GLN A 197 -3.99 -3.95 29.64
CA GLN A 197 -4.24 -3.22 30.88
C GLN A 197 -5.73 -3.19 31.21
N ARG A 198 -6.45 -4.32 31.23
CA ARG A 198 -7.74 -4.38 31.93
C ARG A 198 -7.99 -5.72 32.61
N ARG A 199 -7.75 -5.76 33.94
CA ARG A 199 -8.69 -6.22 34.99
C ARG A 199 -8.02 -6.16 36.38
N LYS A 200 -8.22 -5.06 37.10
CA LYS A 200 -8.24 -5.07 38.58
C LYS A 200 -9.64 -4.62 39.01
N THR A 201 -10.52 -5.57 39.26
CA THR A 201 -11.76 -5.32 40.01
C THR A 201 -11.41 -5.39 41.50
N PRO A 202 -11.70 -4.36 42.31
CA PRO A 202 -11.61 -4.46 43.76
C PRO A 202 -12.93 -5.02 44.29
N THR A 203 -12.98 -6.31 44.62
CA THR A 203 -14.08 -6.84 45.46
C THR A 203 -13.64 -6.79 46.91
N ASN A 204 -14.07 -5.73 47.57
CA ASN A 204 -14.03 -5.62 49.02
C ASN A 204 -15.30 -6.29 49.56
N THR A 205 -15.17 -7.44 50.22
CA THR A 205 -16.22 -7.95 51.11
C THR A 205 -15.53 -8.55 52.32
N LYS A 206 -15.62 -7.83 53.43
CA LYS A 206 -15.34 -8.33 54.77
C LYS A 206 -16.52 -9.22 55.19
N VAL A 207 -16.24 -10.47 55.53
CA VAL A 207 -16.94 -11.18 56.61
C VAL A 207 -15.87 -11.86 57.44
N ALA A 208 -15.97 -11.65 58.74
CA ALA A 208 -15.00 -12.00 59.75
C ALA A 208 -15.28 -13.40 60.34
N GLU A 209 -14.23 -13.94 60.98
CA GLU A 209 -14.23 -14.94 62.06
C GLU A 209 -14.51 -16.41 61.66
N ASN A 210 -13.84 -17.43 62.19
CA ASN A 210 -12.88 -17.54 63.29
C ASN A 210 -12.04 -18.83 63.14
N SER A 211 -10.82 -18.78 63.70
CA SER A 211 -10.00 -19.84 64.31
C SER A 211 -10.28 -21.32 63.97
N PHE A 212 -9.26 -22.08 63.53
CA PHE A 212 -8.67 -23.18 64.33
C PHE A 212 -7.40 -23.73 63.66
N ALA A 213 -6.43 -24.01 64.51
CA ALA A 213 -5.08 -24.47 64.21
C ALA A 213 -4.99 -25.99 63.92
N SER A 214 -3.75 -26.40 63.62
CA SER A 214 -3.21 -27.77 63.57
C SER A 214 -3.52 -28.59 62.33
N VAL A 215 -2.66 -29.48 61.83
CA VAL A 215 -1.24 -29.84 62.00
C VAL A 215 -0.98 -30.83 60.86
N MET A 216 0.30 -31.02 60.52
CA MET A 216 0.88 -32.06 59.65
C MET A 216 0.09 -33.38 59.46
N ILE A 217 0.20 -34.00 58.28
CA ILE A 217 1.00 -35.23 58.05
C ILE A 217 0.96 -35.66 56.57
N SER A 218 2.08 -36.26 56.20
CA SER A 218 2.58 -36.82 54.95
C SER A 218 1.81 -38.00 54.32
N GLN A 219 2.12 -38.25 53.03
CA GLN A 219 2.05 -39.53 52.27
C GLN A 219 0.63 -40.06 52.01
N PHE A 220 0.19 -40.31 50.77
CA PHE A 220 0.82 -40.92 49.60
C PHE A 220 0.51 -40.16 48.31
#